data_AF-X0UFG1-F1
#
_entry.id   AF-X0UFG1-F1
#
_cell.length_a   1.000
_cell.length_b   1.000
_cell.length_c   1.000
_cell.angle_alpha   90.00
_cell.angle_beta   90.00
_cell.angle_gamma   90.00
#
_symmetry.space_group_name_H-M   'P 1'
#
loop_
_entity.id
_entity.type
_entity.pdbx_description
1 polymer ?
#
loop_
_entity_poly.entity_id
_entity_poly.type
_entity_poly.pdbx_seq_one_letter_code
_entity_poly.pdbx_strand_id
1 'polypeptide(L)'
;ERIRIMSVPEGSSLSGKTLAESRLADAFGISVLGIRYKDRTDLTPDVEHIIQDGDQLLVEVWPEDIKVLQGLKGLEVMRGELPDLRTLQSDQIGLCEVVLSPHSTLDGKTLRELHFREKYGLSALAVWRGGRPYRSQLRDMQLRFGDALLLHGLRERFKVLGAEHDFLVLTEEAQQAPRTEKAPLALLILFAFIVIVVMGFLPIALAAVIGATAMVLTGVLSMDEAYRHIDWKSVFLIAGMLPLGIALQQTGAAEFVAQGLLGAAGKLGTYGIMGGLFLLT
;
A
#
# COMPACT_ATOMS: atom_id res chain seq x y z
N GLU A 1 19.90 -4.15 2.09
CA GLU A 1 19.05 -4.33 0.89
C GLU A 1 18.91 -5.80 0.59
N ARG A 2 17.68 -6.30 0.43
CA ARG A 2 17.36 -7.73 0.22
C ARG A 2 17.27 -8.11 -1.25
N ILE A 3 17.18 -7.13 -2.14
CA ILE A 3 17.06 -7.35 -3.58
C ILE A 3 18.41 -7.08 -4.24
N ARG A 4 18.83 -7.97 -5.13
CA ARG A 4 20.10 -7.90 -5.87
C ARG A 4 19.88 -8.31 -7.32
N ILE A 5 20.72 -7.77 -8.20
CA ILE A 5 20.83 -8.25 -9.57
C ILE A 5 22.03 -9.17 -9.68
N MET A 6 21.80 -10.34 -10.28
CA MET A 6 22.82 -11.31 -10.59
C MET A 6 22.81 -11.57 -12.09
N SER A 7 23.98 -11.57 -12.72
CA SER A 7 24.11 -11.97 -14.11
C SER A 7 24.43 -13.45 -14.19
N VAL A 8 23.86 -14.11 -15.19
CA VAL A 8 24.22 -15.48 -15.58
C VAL A 8 25.44 -15.38 -16.51
N PRO A 9 26.65 -15.73 -16.05
CA PRO A 9 27.86 -15.65 -16.88
C PRO A 9 27.81 -16.68 -18.02
N GLU A 10 28.54 -16.41 -19.10
CA GLU A 10 28.67 -17.35 -20.22
C GLU A 10 29.24 -18.69 -19.76
N GLY A 11 28.52 -19.78 -20.06
CA GLY A 11 28.91 -21.13 -19.64
C GLY A 11 28.48 -21.49 -18.22
N SER A 12 27.54 -20.72 -17.65
CA SER A 12 26.91 -21.04 -16.37
C SER A 12 26.21 -22.40 -16.42
N SER A 13 26.28 -23.16 -15.31
CA SER A 13 25.52 -24.39 -15.13
C SER A 13 24.00 -24.19 -15.12
N LEU A 14 23.53 -22.94 -15.13
CA LEU A 14 22.13 -22.54 -15.19
C LEU A 14 21.67 -22.23 -16.62
N SER A 15 22.59 -21.98 -17.55
CA SER A 15 22.26 -21.69 -18.95
C SER A 15 21.63 -22.91 -19.62
N GLY A 16 20.54 -22.68 -20.37
CA GLY A 16 19.76 -23.69 -21.05
C GLY A 16 18.81 -24.49 -20.14
N LYS A 17 18.76 -24.21 -18.83
CA LYS A 17 17.82 -24.82 -17.90
C LYS A 17 16.62 -23.91 -17.68
N THR A 18 15.46 -24.52 -17.41
CA THR A 18 14.30 -23.77 -16.93
C THR A 18 14.51 -23.26 -15.50
N LEU A 19 13.78 -22.21 -15.11
CA LEU A 19 13.77 -21.74 -13.72
C LEU A 19 13.42 -22.88 -12.74
N ALA A 20 12.51 -23.78 -13.10
CA ALA A 20 12.18 -24.97 -12.31
C ALA A 20 13.38 -25.94 -12.15
N GLU A 21 14.08 -26.23 -13.25
CA GLU A 21 15.24 -27.15 -13.26
C GLU A 21 16.48 -26.55 -12.60
N SER A 22 16.59 -25.22 -12.57
CA SER A 22 17.68 -24.51 -11.92
C SER A 22 17.74 -24.77 -10.40
N ARG A 23 16.60 -25.14 -9.80
CA ARG A 23 16.40 -25.33 -8.36
C ARG A 23 16.87 -24.15 -7.49
N LEU A 24 16.95 -22.94 -8.05
CA LEU A 24 17.36 -21.73 -7.33
C LEU A 24 16.49 -21.48 -6.09
N ALA A 25 15.17 -21.61 -6.23
CA ALA A 25 14.24 -21.47 -5.11
C ALA A 25 14.32 -22.64 -4.12
N ASP A 26 14.28 -23.88 -4.61
CA ASP A 26 14.13 -25.06 -3.75
C ASP A 26 15.43 -25.46 -3.02
N ALA A 27 16.58 -25.35 -3.69
CA ALA A 27 17.87 -25.80 -3.16
C ALA A 27 18.66 -24.68 -2.45
N PHE A 28 18.48 -23.43 -2.88
CA PHE A 28 19.28 -22.31 -2.41
C PHE A 28 18.47 -21.21 -1.71
N GLY A 29 17.14 -21.33 -1.67
CA GLY A 29 16.26 -20.34 -1.03
C GLY A 29 16.23 -18.99 -1.76
N ILE A 30 16.60 -18.98 -3.04
CA ILE A 30 16.71 -17.76 -3.86
C ILE A 30 15.44 -17.61 -4.65
N SER A 31 14.68 -16.55 -4.35
CA SER A 31 13.50 -16.23 -5.14
C SER A 31 13.89 -15.31 -6.29
N VAL A 32 13.64 -15.77 -7.53
CA VAL A 32 13.78 -14.94 -8.73
C VAL A 32 12.52 -14.10 -8.86
N LEU A 33 12.66 -12.81 -8.60
CA LEU A 33 11.58 -11.82 -8.72
C LEU A 33 11.36 -11.38 -10.16
N GLY A 34 12.39 -11.42 -11.00
CA GLY A 34 12.32 -11.00 -12.39
C GLY A 34 13.54 -11.41 -13.19
N ILE A 35 13.40 -11.42 -14.51
CA ILE A 35 14.47 -11.67 -15.48
C ILE A 35 14.51 -10.50 -16.45
N ARG A 36 15.68 -9.90 -16.61
CA ARG A 36 15.96 -8.93 -17.65
C ARG A 36 16.83 -9.59 -18.71
N TYR A 37 16.30 -9.66 -19.93
CA TYR A 37 17.02 -10.13 -21.11
C TYR A 37 17.07 -9.00 -22.14
N LYS A 38 18.29 -8.54 -22.46
CA LYS A 38 18.54 -7.36 -23.29
C LYS A 38 17.78 -6.13 -22.73
N ASP A 39 16.81 -5.59 -23.48
CA ASP A 39 15.96 -4.45 -23.09
C ASP A 39 14.55 -4.86 -22.61
N ARG A 40 14.24 -6.16 -22.54
CA ARG A 40 12.95 -6.64 -22.02
C ARG A 40 13.13 -7.09 -20.58
N THR A 41 12.28 -6.56 -19.70
CA THR A 41 12.21 -6.99 -18.31
C THR A 41 10.91 -7.76 -18.11
N ASP A 42 11.03 -9.04 -17.77
CA ASP A 42 9.93 -9.87 -17.30
C ASP A 42 9.98 -9.92 -15.77
N LEU A 43 8.97 -9.34 -15.14
CA LEU A 43 8.87 -9.23 -13.69
C LEU A 43 7.99 -10.33 -13.08
N THR A 44 7.54 -11.29 -13.90
CA THR A 44 6.77 -12.46 -13.46
C THR A 44 7.23 -13.72 -14.22
N PRO A 45 8.54 -14.03 -14.24
CA PRO A 45 9.10 -15.05 -15.11
C PRO A 45 8.53 -16.44 -14.80
N ASP A 46 8.00 -17.12 -15.81
CA ASP A 46 7.38 -18.45 -15.66
C ASP A 46 8.40 -19.50 -15.17
N VAL A 47 7.95 -20.52 -14.45
CA VAL A 47 8.82 -21.64 -14.02
C VAL A 47 9.45 -22.38 -15.19
N GLU A 48 8.81 -22.34 -16.37
CA GLU A 48 9.31 -22.92 -17.62
C GLU A 48 10.24 -21.97 -18.40
N HIS A 49 10.45 -20.74 -17.92
CA HIS A 49 11.36 -19.80 -18.58
C HIS A 49 12.78 -20.37 -18.62
N ILE A 50 13.34 -20.47 -19.83
CA ILE A 50 14.69 -20.97 -20.07
C ILE A 50 15.68 -19.85 -19.79
N ILE A 51 16.55 -20.06 -18.80
CA ILE A 51 17.62 -19.15 -18.45
C ILE A 51 18.69 -19.20 -19.55
N GLN A 52 19.09 -18.04 -20.07
CA GLN A 52 20.15 -17.91 -21.07
C GLN A 52 21.39 -17.24 -20.51
N ASP A 53 22.53 -17.48 -21.15
CA ASP A 53 23.75 -16.75 -20.88
C ASP A 53 23.54 -15.24 -21.10
N GLY A 54 23.99 -14.43 -20.15
CA GLY A 54 23.80 -12.97 -20.16
C GLY A 54 22.48 -12.49 -19.55
N ASP A 55 21.59 -13.38 -19.11
CA ASP A 55 20.38 -13.00 -18.37
C ASP A 55 20.74 -12.29 -17.06
N GLN A 56 19.98 -11.26 -16.72
CA GLN A 56 20.06 -10.58 -15.44
C GLN A 56 18.87 -10.96 -14.58
N LEU A 57 19.14 -11.77 -13.56
CA LEU A 57 18.16 -12.23 -12.59
C LEU A 57 18.06 -11.21 -11.47
N LEU A 58 16.86 -10.67 -11.29
CA LEU A 58 16.50 -9.96 -10.09
C LEU A 58 16.14 -10.99 -9.02
N VAL A 59 16.92 -11.03 -7.96
CA VAL A 59 16.78 -12.02 -6.91
C VAL A 59 16.58 -11.36 -5.56
N GLU A 60 15.66 -11.89 -4.76
CA GLU A 60 15.63 -11.60 -3.33
C GLU A 60 16.55 -12.58 -2.60
N VAL A 61 17.57 -12.04 -1.95
CA VAL A 61 18.60 -12.81 -1.25
C VAL A 61 18.83 -12.19 0.13
N TRP A 62 18.77 -13.02 1.16
CA TRP A 62 19.06 -12.60 2.52
C TRP A 62 20.56 -12.45 2.72
N PRO A 63 21.04 -11.49 3.53
CA PRO A 63 22.47 -11.22 3.69
C PRO A 63 23.32 -12.44 4.08
N GLU A 64 22.71 -13.39 4.78
CA GLU A 64 23.32 -14.63 5.25
C GLU A 64 23.59 -15.62 4.10
N ASP A 65 22.71 -15.65 3.09
CA ASP A 65 22.75 -16.60 1.97
C ASP A 65 23.60 -16.11 0.79
N ILE A 66 24.00 -14.83 0.80
CA ILE A 66 24.87 -14.23 -0.24
C ILE A 66 26.20 -14.99 -0.38
N LYS A 67 26.74 -15.52 0.72
CA LYS A 67 28.01 -16.26 0.71
C LYS A 67 27.88 -17.63 0.05
N VAL A 68 26.74 -18.30 0.23
CA VAL A 68 26.45 -19.58 -0.44
C VAL A 68 26.35 -19.36 -1.95
N LEU A 69 25.77 -18.24 -2.34
CA LEU A 69 25.65 -17.79 -3.72
C LEU A 69 26.97 -17.49 -4.41
N GLN A 70 27.90 -16.82 -3.73
CA GLN A 70 29.24 -16.56 -4.27
C GLN A 70 30.06 -17.85 -4.49
N GLY A 71 29.69 -18.95 -3.84
CA GLY A 71 30.31 -20.27 -4.04
C GLY A 71 29.77 -21.04 -5.26
N LEU A 72 28.62 -20.63 -5.83
CA LEU A 72 28.04 -21.26 -7.00
C LEU A 72 28.71 -20.73 -8.27
N LYS A 73 29.36 -21.60 -9.04
CA LYS A 73 30.01 -21.27 -10.34
C LYS A 73 29.04 -20.82 -11.45
N GLY A 74 27.78 -20.53 -11.13
CA GLY A 74 26.73 -20.25 -12.11
C GLY A 74 26.11 -18.86 -12.02
N LEU A 75 26.46 -18.03 -11.03
CA LEU A 75 25.91 -16.69 -10.86
C LEU A 75 27.01 -15.71 -10.46
N GLU A 76 27.09 -14.59 -11.15
CA GLU A 76 27.97 -13.49 -10.78
C GLU A 76 27.16 -12.35 -10.19
N VAL A 77 27.56 -11.92 -8.99
CA VAL A 77 26.94 -10.78 -8.32
C VAL A 77 27.41 -9.51 -9.01
N MET A 78 26.53 -8.85 -9.76
CA MET A 78 26.84 -7.54 -10.30
C MET A 78 26.85 -6.51 -9.18
N ARG A 79 28.00 -5.88 -8.93
CA ARG A 79 28.08 -4.60 -8.22
C ARG A 79 27.77 -3.48 -9.20
N GLY A 80 26.51 -3.38 -9.61
CA GLY A 80 25.98 -2.27 -10.40
C GLY A 80 24.97 -1.47 -9.58
N GLU A 81 24.65 -0.26 -10.02
CA GLU A 81 23.45 0.43 -9.55
C GLU A 81 22.27 -0.53 -9.72
N LEU A 82 21.59 -0.84 -8.62
CA LEU A 82 20.28 -1.46 -8.69
C LEU A 82 19.47 -0.61 -9.67
N PRO A 83 18.90 -1.15 -10.76
CA PRO A 83 17.84 -0.43 -11.44
C PRO A 83 16.86 -0.06 -10.35
N ASP A 84 16.52 1.22 -10.30
CA ASP A 84 15.79 1.84 -9.20
C ASP A 84 14.73 0.86 -8.69
N LEU A 85 14.69 0.53 -7.40
CA LEU A 85 13.68 -0.39 -6.89
C LEU A 85 12.26 0.11 -7.23
N ARG A 86 12.12 1.40 -7.57
CA ARG A 86 10.93 2.05 -8.16
C ARG A 86 10.57 1.58 -9.58
N THR A 87 11.51 1.07 -10.36
CA THR A 87 11.23 0.40 -11.66
C THR A 87 10.70 -1.03 -11.50
N LEU A 88 10.94 -1.66 -10.34
CA LEU A 88 10.42 -2.98 -9.96
C LEU A 88 9.11 -2.89 -9.18
N GLN A 89 8.98 -1.83 -8.37
CA GLN A 89 7.70 -1.21 -8.02
C GLN A 89 7.16 -0.38 -9.20
N SER A 90 7.04 -0.98 -10.37
CA SER A 90 6.17 -0.41 -11.41
C SER A 90 4.76 -0.27 -10.82
N ASP A 91 3.96 0.68 -11.29
CA ASP A 91 2.55 0.87 -10.88
C ASP A 91 1.72 -0.44 -10.89
N GLN A 92 2.20 -1.45 -11.62
CA GLN A 92 1.52 -2.73 -11.88
C GLN A 92 1.91 -3.90 -10.97
N ILE A 93 3.08 -3.90 -10.31
CA ILE A 93 3.59 -5.06 -9.54
C ILE A 93 3.79 -4.69 -8.07
N GLY A 94 3.38 -5.58 -7.17
CA GLY A 94 3.47 -5.35 -5.74
C GLY A 94 3.79 -6.60 -4.93
N LEU A 95 3.89 -6.39 -3.62
CA LEU A 95 3.97 -7.44 -2.61
C LEU A 95 2.68 -7.41 -1.80
N CYS A 96 2.23 -8.57 -1.34
CA CYS A 96 1.02 -8.69 -0.55
C CYS A 96 1.20 -9.76 0.52
N GLU A 97 0.91 -9.41 1.76
CA GLU A 97 0.81 -10.33 2.88
C GLU A 97 -0.63 -10.83 3.01
N VAL A 98 -0.78 -12.14 3.16
CA VAL A 98 -2.07 -12.82 3.31
C VAL A 98 -1.97 -13.87 4.40
N VAL A 99 -3.03 -14.03 5.18
CA VAL A 99 -3.16 -15.09 6.17
C VAL A 99 -4.29 -16.03 5.76
N LEU A 100 -4.17 -17.31 6.09
CA LEU A 100 -5.30 -18.23 5.92
C LEU A 100 -6.45 -17.83 6.84
N SER A 101 -7.64 -17.71 6.26
CA SER A 101 -8.88 -17.45 7.00
C SER A 101 -9.16 -18.55 8.03
N PRO A 102 -9.76 -18.25 9.20
CA PRO A 102 -10.24 -19.25 10.16
C PRO A 102 -11.23 -20.27 9.59
N HIS A 103 -11.87 -19.94 8.47
CA HIS A 103 -12.81 -20.81 7.78
C HIS A 103 -12.22 -21.44 6.51
N SER A 104 -10.90 -21.36 6.33
CA SER A 104 -10.26 -21.85 5.13
C SER A 104 -10.34 -23.37 5.00
N THR A 105 -10.62 -23.85 3.79
CA THR A 105 -10.59 -25.27 3.40
C THR A 105 -9.22 -25.70 2.85
N LEU A 106 -8.21 -24.84 3.00
CA LEU A 106 -6.86 -25.04 2.49
C LEU A 106 -5.89 -25.61 3.53
N ASP A 107 -6.36 -25.82 4.77
CA ASP A 107 -5.57 -26.46 5.81
C ASP A 107 -5.13 -27.87 5.36
N GLY A 108 -3.83 -28.14 5.49
CA GLY A 108 -3.20 -29.39 5.05
C GLY A 108 -2.88 -29.49 3.56
N LYS A 109 -3.35 -28.55 2.71
CA LYS A 109 -3.03 -28.54 1.27
C LYS A 109 -1.71 -27.83 0.98
N THR A 110 -1.05 -28.19 -0.12
CA THR A 110 0.17 -27.51 -0.58
C THR A 110 -0.12 -26.48 -1.66
N LEU A 111 0.75 -25.48 -1.84
CA LEU A 111 0.60 -24.50 -2.93
C LEU A 111 0.64 -25.17 -4.32
N ARG A 112 1.32 -26.31 -4.44
CA ARG A 112 1.35 -27.14 -5.65
C ARG A 112 -0.02 -27.77 -5.94
N GLU A 113 -0.64 -28.41 -4.95
CA GLU A 113 -1.98 -29.02 -5.10
C GLU A 113 -3.05 -27.99 -5.45
N LEU A 114 -2.88 -26.76 -4.97
CA LEU A 114 -3.78 -25.64 -5.25
C LEU A 114 -3.56 -25.01 -6.62
N HIS A 115 -2.51 -25.41 -7.34
CA HIS A 115 -2.08 -24.74 -8.57
C HIS A 115 -1.99 -23.23 -8.36
N PHE A 116 -1.46 -22.79 -7.21
CA PHE A 116 -1.66 -21.44 -6.68
C PHE A 116 -1.24 -20.35 -7.67
N ARG A 117 -0.11 -20.55 -8.34
CA ARG A 117 0.43 -19.62 -9.34
C ARG A 117 -0.45 -19.54 -10.59
N GLU A 118 -0.96 -20.66 -11.08
CA GLU A 118 -1.82 -20.72 -12.28
C GLU A 118 -3.21 -20.15 -11.97
N LYS A 119 -3.77 -20.47 -10.80
CA LYS A 119 -5.09 -20.02 -10.36
C LYS A 119 -5.11 -18.52 -10.08
N TYR A 120 -4.12 -18.02 -9.34
CA TYR A 120 -4.12 -16.64 -8.86
C TYR A 120 -3.17 -15.71 -9.60
N GLY A 121 -2.21 -16.22 -10.38
CA GLY A 121 -1.17 -15.40 -11.01
C GLY A 121 -0.19 -14.79 -10.01
N LEU A 122 -0.08 -15.38 -8.81
CA LEU A 122 0.74 -14.90 -7.69
C LEU A 122 1.75 -15.96 -7.28
N SER A 123 2.96 -15.51 -6.92
CA SER A 123 4.04 -16.37 -6.44
C SER A 123 4.29 -16.15 -4.97
N ALA A 124 4.37 -17.23 -4.18
CA ALA A 124 4.72 -17.14 -2.76
C ALA A 124 6.23 -17.00 -2.59
N LEU A 125 6.66 -15.98 -1.86
CA LEU A 125 8.05 -15.68 -1.52
C LEU A 125 8.45 -16.26 -0.17
N ALA A 126 7.53 -16.29 0.79
CA ALA A 126 7.76 -16.82 2.12
C ALA A 126 6.46 -17.28 2.78
N VAL A 127 6.58 -18.23 3.71
CA VAL A 127 5.52 -18.64 4.63
C VAL A 127 6.01 -18.42 6.06
N TRP A 128 5.33 -17.58 6.82
CA TRP A 128 5.61 -17.33 8.22
C TRP A 128 4.77 -18.24 9.10
N ARG A 129 5.42 -19.06 9.95
CA ARG A 129 4.77 -19.99 10.87
C ARG A 129 5.46 -19.97 12.22
N GLY A 130 4.70 -19.75 13.29
CA GLY A 130 5.21 -19.82 14.67
C GLY A 130 6.39 -18.89 14.95
N GLY A 131 6.39 -17.69 14.34
CA GLY A 131 7.47 -16.71 14.53
C GLY A 131 8.71 -16.95 13.64
N ARG A 132 8.67 -17.90 12.71
CA ARG A 132 9.78 -18.21 11.81
C ARG A 132 9.36 -18.11 10.34
N PRO A 133 10.16 -17.43 9.48
CA PRO A 133 9.95 -17.44 8.04
C PRO A 133 10.53 -18.71 7.41
N TYR A 134 9.71 -19.41 6.64
CA TYR A 134 10.08 -20.50 5.73
C TYR A 134 10.15 -19.94 4.31
N ARG A 135 11.16 -20.35 3.53
CA ARG A 135 11.46 -19.77 2.19
C ARG A 135 11.84 -20.80 1.12
N SER A 136 12.25 -21.99 1.53
CA SER A 136 12.54 -23.12 0.65
C SER A 136 11.36 -24.09 0.61
N GLN A 137 11.18 -24.78 -0.51
CA GLN A 137 10.16 -25.84 -0.68
C GLN A 137 8.73 -25.37 -0.37
N LEU A 138 8.44 -24.07 -0.57
CA LEU A 138 7.13 -23.48 -0.29
C LEU A 138 6.01 -24.15 -1.09
N ARG A 139 6.33 -24.63 -2.30
CA ARG A 139 5.40 -25.33 -3.18
C ARG A 139 4.85 -26.63 -2.57
N ASP A 140 5.69 -27.34 -1.83
CA ASP A 140 5.41 -28.66 -1.27
C ASP A 140 5.08 -28.60 0.23
N MET A 141 5.13 -27.41 0.82
CA MET A 141 4.81 -27.18 2.22
C MET A 141 3.28 -27.20 2.41
N GLN A 142 2.80 -28.06 3.31
CA GLN A 142 1.40 -28.06 3.70
C GLN A 142 1.08 -26.78 4.47
N LEU A 143 0.10 -26.02 4.00
CA LEU A 143 -0.42 -24.82 4.65
C LEU A 143 -1.13 -25.21 5.95
N ARG A 144 -1.00 -24.36 6.96
CA ARG A 144 -1.64 -24.53 8.26
C ARG A 144 -2.36 -23.27 8.67
N PHE A 145 -3.39 -23.44 9.48
CA PHE A 145 -4.02 -22.30 10.13
C PHE A 145 -3.00 -21.46 10.91
N GLY A 146 -3.07 -20.14 10.74
CA GLY A 146 -2.14 -19.17 11.33
C GLY A 146 -0.86 -18.93 10.52
N ASP A 147 -0.68 -19.58 9.37
CA ASP A 147 0.37 -19.22 8.44
C ASP A 147 0.08 -17.86 7.79
N ALA A 148 1.11 -17.02 7.69
CA ALA A 148 1.09 -15.84 6.83
C ALA A 148 1.96 -16.07 5.61
N LEU A 149 1.42 -15.86 4.41
CA LEU A 149 2.14 -15.94 3.15
C LEU A 149 2.50 -14.54 2.68
N LEU A 150 3.75 -14.37 2.24
CA LEU A 150 4.18 -13.20 1.48
C LEU A 150 4.13 -13.54 -0.01
N LEU A 151 3.32 -12.81 -0.76
CA LEU A 151 3.08 -13.04 -2.17
C LEU A 151 3.61 -11.90 -3.04
N HIS A 152 3.97 -12.23 -4.27
CA HIS A 152 4.48 -11.33 -5.30
C HIS A 152 3.71 -11.53 -6.61
N GLY A 153 3.36 -10.44 -7.29
CA GLY A 153 2.72 -10.46 -8.60
C GLY A 153 2.04 -9.15 -8.98
N LEU A 154 1.20 -9.21 -10.02
CA LEU A 154 0.44 -8.06 -10.51
C LEU A 154 -0.59 -7.59 -9.47
N ARG A 155 -0.68 -6.27 -9.23
CA ARG A 155 -1.57 -5.68 -8.20
C ARG A 155 -3.05 -6.02 -8.40
N GLU A 156 -3.49 -6.15 -9.65
CA GLU A 156 -4.87 -6.55 -9.98
C GLU A 156 -5.22 -7.94 -9.44
N ARG A 157 -4.24 -8.84 -9.35
CA ARG A 157 -4.42 -10.20 -8.87
C ARG A 157 -4.60 -10.26 -7.36
N PHE A 158 -4.07 -9.31 -6.60
CA PHE A 158 -4.32 -9.23 -5.15
C PHE A 158 -5.80 -8.99 -4.83
N LYS A 159 -6.53 -8.25 -5.68
CA LYS A 159 -7.98 -8.07 -5.53
C LYS A 159 -8.76 -9.37 -5.74
N VAL A 160 -8.32 -10.18 -6.71
CA VAL A 160 -8.92 -11.51 -6.97
C VAL A 160 -8.69 -12.42 -5.77
N LEU A 161 -7.48 -12.42 -5.21
CA LEU A 161 -7.16 -13.20 -4.01
C LEU A 161 -7.94 -12.71 -2.77
N GLY A 162 -8.11 -11.40 -2.61
CA GLY A 162 -8.87 -10.82 -1.50
C GLY A 162 -10.38 -11.04 -1.55
N ALA A 163 -10.93 -11.47 -2.69
CA ALA A 163 -12.32 -11.86 -2.83
C ALA A 163 -12.58 -13.33 -2.42
N GLU A 164 -11.53 -14.13 -2.25
CA GLU A 164 -11.63 -15.54 -1.86
C GLU A 164 -11.80 -15.68 -0.35
N HIS A 165 -12.73 -16.53 0.08
CA HIS A 165 -13.02 -16.75 1.50
C HIS A 165 -11.89 -17.44 2.28
N ASP A 166 -10.98 -18.12 1.58
CA ASP A 166 -9.87 -18.86 2.15
C ASP A 166 -8.71 -17.96 2.62
N PHE A 167 -8.62 -16.72 2.13
CA PHE A 167 -7.50 -15.82 2.40
C PHE A 167 -7.96 -14.48 2.98
N LEU A 168 -7.17 -13.95 3.91
CA LEU A 168 -7.33 -12.62 4.47
C LEU A 168 -6.12 -11.78 4.07
N VAL A 169 -6.32 -10.81 3.19
CA VAL A 169 -5.28 -9.89 2.74
C VAL A 169 -4.99 -8.86 3.83
N LEU A 170 -3.74 -8.82 4.30
CA LEU A 170 -3.29 -7.95 5.39
C LEU A 170 -2.69 -6.62 4.90
N THR A 171 -2.19 -6.56 3.67
CA THR A 171 -1.54 -5.35 3.15
C THR A 171 -2.58 -4.34 2.66
N GLU A 172 -2.59 -3.14 3.24
CA GLU A 172 -3.44 -2.00 2.82
C GLU A 172 -3.23 -1.62 1.34
N GLU A 173 -2.07 -1.92 0.76
CA GLU A 173 -1.73 -1.61 -0.64
C GLU A 173 -2.56 -2.41 -1.66
N ALA A 174 -3.12 -3.56 -1.27
CA ALA A 174 -4.09 -4.30 -2.07
C ALA A 174 -5.50 -3.68 -1.99
N GLN A 175 -5.77 -2.82 -1.01
CA GLN A 175 -6.99 -2.03 -0.90
C GLN A 175 -6.89 -0.80 -1.80
N GLN A 176 -7.09 -1.05 -3.10
CA GLN A 176 -7.36 -0.05 -4.14
C GLN A 176 -6.22 0.94 -4.42
N ALA A 177 -5.36 0.59 -5.39
CA ALA A 177 -4.52 1.60 -6.06
C ALA A 177 -5.38 2.81 -6.51
N PRO A 178 -4.90 4.06 -6.33
CA PRO A 178 -5.63 5.26 -6.74
C PRO A 178 -6.07 5.17 -8.20
N ARG A 179 -7.32 5.50 -8.50
CA ARG A 179 -7.84 5.54 -9.88
C ARG A 179 -7.28 6.77 -10.61
N THR A 180 -6.03 6.67 -11.08
CA THR A 180 -5.30 7.75 -11.76
C THR A 180 -6.03 8.26 -13.01
N GLU A 181 -6.82 7.42 -13.68
CA GLU A 181 -7.64 7.80 -14.84
C GLU A 181 -8.68 8.90 -14.53
N LYS A 182 -9.20 8.94 -13.29
CA LYS A 182 -10.19 9.95 -12.87
C LYS A 182 -9.57 11.16 -12.16
N ALA A 183 -8.25 11.16 -11.96
CA ALA A 183 -7.51 12.27 -11.37
C ALA A 183 -7.70 13.62 -12.08
N PRO A 184 -7.67 13.73 -13.43
CA PRO A 184 -7.85 15.03 -14.08
C PRO A 184 -9.26 15.59 -13.87
N LEU A 185 -10.29 14.74 -13.83
CA LEU A 185 -11.66 15.16 -13.56
C LEU A 185 -11.83 15.64 -12.11
N ALA A 186 -11.26 14.91 -11.15
CA ALA A 186 -11.26 15.32 -9.75
C ALA A 186 -10.58 16.68 -9.56
N LEU A 187 -9.43 16.89 -10.22
CA LEU A 187 -8.67 18.13 -10.15
C LEU A 187 -9.42 19.30 -10.78
N LEU A 188 -10.15 19.06 -11.87
CA LEU A 188 -11.03 20.06 -12.48
C LEU A 188 -12.17 20.46 -11.53
N ILE A 189 -12.84 19.50 -10.89
CA ILE A 189 -13.93 19.78 -9.94
C ILE A 189 -13.38 20.59 -8.74
N LEU A 190 -12.22 20.20 -8.21
CA LEU A 190 -11.54 20.92 -7.13
C LEU A 190 -11.18 22.35 -7.54
N PHE A 191 -10.61 22.52 -8.72
CA PHE A 191 -10.24 23.84 -9.23
C PHE A 191 -11.48 24.74 -9.39
N ALA A 192 -12.56 24.22 -9.97
CA ALA A 192 -13.82 24.93 -10.10
C ALA A 192 -14.40 25.34 -8.73
N PHE A 193 -14.37 24.43 -7.75
CA PHE A 193 -14.78 24.72 -6.37
C PHE A 193 -13.97 25.87 -5.76
N ILE A 194 -12.64 25.85 -5.88
CA ILE A 194 -11.76 26.90 -5.35
C ILE A 194 -12.10 28.24 -6.00
N VAL A 195 -12.23 28.28 -7.33
CA VAL A 195 -12.55 29.52 -8.06
C VAL A 195 -13.90 30.11 -7.61
N ILE A 196 -14.93 29.27 -7.47
CA ILE A 196 -16.26 29.70 -7.02
C ILE A 196 -16.19 30.32 -5.62
N VAL A 197 -15.46 29.67 -4.70
CA VAL A 197 -15.32 30.12 -3.31
C VAL A 197 -14.51 31.42 -3.23
N VAL A 198 -13.38 31.50 -3.93
CA VAL A 198 -12.48 32.68 -3.90
C VAL A 198 -13.14 33.91 -4.52
N MET A 199 -13.89 33.73 -5.61
CA MET A 199 -14.66 34.82 -6.22
C MET A 199 -15.86 35.24 -5.36
N GLY A 200 -16.20 34.46 -4.32
CA GLY A 200 -17.32 34.76 -3.43
C GLY A 200 -18.70 34.57 -4.06
N PHE A 201 -18.81 33.80 -5.16
CA PHE A 201 -20.08 33.60 -5.85
C PHE A 201 -21.07 32.78 -5.02
N LEU A 202 -20.59 31.80 -4.24
CA LEU A 202 -21.41 30.96 -3.37
C LEU A 202 -20.79 30.84 -1.98
N PRO A 203 -21.62 30.71 -0.91
CA PRO A 203 -21.13 30.31 0.40
C PRO A 203 -20.37 28.97 0.33
N ILE A 204 -19.29 28.86 1.09
CA ILE A 204 -18.41 27.67 1.13
C ILE A 204 -19.21 26.38 1.33
N ALA A 205 -20.22 26.41 2.20
CA ALA A 205 -21.08 25.25 2.46
C ALA A 205 -21.80 24.76 1.20
N LEU A 206 -22.44 25.65 0.42
CA LEU A 206 -23.14 25.26 -0.80
C LEU A 206 -22.16 24.77 -1.87
N ALA A 207 -21.05 25.48 -2.05
CA ALA A 207 -20.02 25.08 -3.01
C ALA A 207 -19.46 23.69 -2.69
N ALA A 208 -19.25 23.38 -1.41
CA ALA A 208 -18.76 22.09 -0.95
C ALA A 208 -19.76 20.96 -1.25
N VAL A 209 -21.07 21.16 -0.98
CA VAL A 209 -22.10 20.16 -1.30
C VAL A 209 -22.19 19.91 -2.80
N ILE A 210 -22.15 20.96 -3.62
CA ILE A 210 -22.18 20.84 -5.09
C ILE A 210 -20.95 20.08 -5.59
N GLY A 211 -19.74 20.43 -5.14
CA GLY A 211 -18.50 19.77 -5.52
C GLY A 211 -18.48 18.29 -5.11
N ALA A 212 -18.88 17.98 -3.88
CA ALA A 212 -18.99 16.60 -3.40
C ALA A 212 -20.02 15.79 -4.22
N THR A 213 -21.18 16.38 -4.50
CA THR A 213 -22.21 15.75 -5.33
C THR A 213 -21.70 15.50 -6.75
N ALA A 214 -20.97 16.45 -7.35
CA ALA A 214 -20.36 16.29 -8.66
C ALA A 214 -19.33 15.14 -8.67
N MET A 215 -18.51 15.00 -7.63
CA MET A 215 -17.55 13.88 -7.52
C MET A 215 -18.24 12.52 -7.47
N VAL A 216 -19.37 12.42 -6.79
CA VAL A 216 -20.16 11.17 -6.72
C VAL A 216 -20.86 10.89 -8.05
N LEU A 217 -21.51 11.89 -8.66
CA LEU A 217 -22.23 11.73 -9.94
C LEU A 217 -21.29 11.37 -11.10
N THR A 218 -20.08 11.92 -11.12
CA THR A 218 -19.06 11.58 -12.12
C THR A 218 -18.35 10.25 -11.82
N GLY A 219 -18.68 9.61 -10.70
CA GLY A 219 -18.09 8.35 -10.25
C GLY A 219 -16.61 8.46 -9.92
N VAL A 220 -16.09 9.66 -9.67
CA VAL A 220 -14.74 9.87 -9.12
C VAL A 220 -14.67 9.19 -7.75
N LEU A 221 -15.73 9.32 -6.95
CA LEU A 221 -15.88 8.71 -5.63
C LEU A 221 -17.18 7.91 -5.59
N SER A 222 -17.16 6.70 -5.00
CA SER A 222 -18.40 5.97 -4.72
C SER A 222 -19.12 6.53 -3.50
N MET A 223 -20.43 6.28 -3.36
CA MET A 223 -21.19 6.75 -2.20
C MET A 223 -20.66 6.17 -0.89
N ASP A 224 -20.25 4.91 -0.89
CA ASP A 224 -19.66 4.24 0.27
C ASP A 224 -18.28 4.81 0.65
N GLU A 225 -17.46 5.16 -0.34
CA GLU A 225 -16.20 5.87 -0.10
C GLU A 225 -16.47 7.26 0.47
N ALA A 226 -17.43 8.01 -0.10
CA ALA A 226 -17.80 9.34 0.38
C ALA A 226 -18.19 9.33 1.85
N TYR A 227 -19.08 8.43 2.27
CA TYR A 227 -19.51 8.32 3.66
C TYR A 227 -18.39 7.91 4.62
N ARG A 228 -17.49 7.04 4.18
CA ARG A 228 -16.38 6.54 5.01
C ARG A 228 -15.33 7.62 5.30
N HIS A 229 -15.17 8.57 4.40
CA HIS A 229 -14.24 9.69 4.56
C HIS A 229 -14.83 10.85 5.36
N ILE A 230 -16.12 10.80 5.73
CA ILE A 230 -16.71 11.78 6.63
C ILE A 230 -16.23 11.50 8.06
N ASP A 231 -15.51 12.46 8.64
CA ASP A 231 -15.18 12.43 10.07
C ASP A 231 -16.40 12.85 10.89
N TRP A 232 -17.25 11.87 11.22
CA TRP A 232 -18.43 12.07 12.04
C TRP A 232 -18.12 12.67 13.41
N LYS A 233 -16.93 12.42 13.99
CA LYS A 233 -16.55 13.00 15.28
C LYS A 233 -16.47 14.52 15.17
N SER A 234 -15.81 15.02 14.14
CA SER A 234 -15.72 16.46 13.87
C SER A 234 -17.09 17.09 13.62
N VAL A 235 -17.97 16.42 12.86
CA VAL A 235 -19.34 16.91 12.60
C VAL A 235 -20.13 17.03 13.90
N PHE A 236 -20.15 15.98 14.73
CA PHE A 236 -20.84 16.00 16.02
C PHE A 236 -20.22 17.01 17.00
N LEU A 237 -18.90 17.17 16.98
CA LEU A 237 -18.20 18.14 17.82
C LEU A 237 -18.64 19.57 17.49
N ILE A 238 -18.59 19.96 16.21
CA ILE A 238 -19.02 21.29 15.75
C ILE A 238 -20.50 21.50 16.04
N ALA A 239 -21.33 20.49 15.73
CA ALA A 239 -22.77 20.54 16.00
C ALA A 239 -23.08 20.67 17.50
N GLY A 240 -22.26 20.10 18.39
CA GLY A 240 -22.40 20.21 19.84
C GLY A 240 -21.86 21.53 20.41
N MET A 241 -20.80 22.09 19.82
CA MET A 241 -20.24 23.38 20.21
C MET A 241 -21.21 24.54 19.95
N LEU A 242 -22.01 24.45 18.88
CA LEU A 242 -22.99 25.49 18.52
C LEU A 242 -24.02 25.74 19.65
N PRO A 243 -24.81 24.75 20.11
CA PRO A 243 -25.72 24.93 21.24
C PRO A 243 -25.03 25.33 22.55
N LEU A 244 -23.85 24.77 22.84
CA LEU A 244 -23.10 25.12 24.04
C LEU A 244 -22.70 26.60 24.04
N GLY A 245 -22.20 27.10 22.92
CA GLY A 245 -21.88 28.52 22.73
C GLY A 245 -23.11 29.40 22.90
N ILE A 246 -24.24 29.00 22.30
CA ILE A 246 -25.53 29.72 22.46
C ILE A 246 -25.97 29.74 23.93
N ALA A 247 -25.88 28.62 24.65
CA ALA A 247 -26.23 28.55 26.07
C ALA A 247 -25.32 29.43 26.92
N LEU A 248 -24.01 29.46 26.65
CA LEU A 248 -23.06 30.31 27.36
C LEU A 248 -23.32 31.81 27.12
N GLN A 249 -23.77 32.16 25.92
CA GLN A 249 -24.18 33.52 25.57
C GLN A 249 -25.51 33.89 26.23
N GLN A 250 -26.52 33.02 26.18
CA GLN A 250 -27.85 33.27 26.77
C GLN A 250 -27.85 33.30 28.30
N THR A 251 -26.99 32.51 28.95
CA THR A 251 -26.82 32.53 30.42
C THR A 251 -26.05 33.75 30.90
N GLY A 252 -25.49 34.56 30.00
CA GLY A 252 -24.64 35.71 30.34
C GLY A 252 -23.26 35.33 30.86
N ALA A 253 -22.90 34.04 30.84
CA ALA A 253 -21.59 33.57 31.27
C ALA A 253 -20.47 34.16 30.39
N ALA A 254 -20.69 34.25 29.07
CA ALA A 254 -19.76 34.92 28.16
C ALA A 254 -19.57 36.41 28.53
N GLU A 255 -20.67 37.10 28.84
CA GLU A 255 -20.65 38.51 29.25
C GLU A 255 -19.89 38.71 30.58
N PHE A 256 -20.11 37.81 31.54
CA PHE A 256 -19.43 37.82 32.84
C PHE A 256 -17.90 37.70 32.69
N VAL A 257 -17.45 36.76 31.86
CA VAL A 257 -16.01 36.58 31.58
C VAL A 257 -15.44 37.81 30.85
N ALA A 258 -16.15 38.34 29.85
CA ALA A 258 -15.72 39.52 29.12
C ALA A 258 -15.59 40.76 30.02
N GLN A 259 -16.56 40.99 30.91
CA GLN A 259 -16.52 42.08 31.88
C GLN A 259 -15.39 41.91 32.91
N GLY A 260 -15.14 40.67 33.36
CA GLY A 260 -13.99 40.37 34.23
C GLY A 260 -12.65 40.71 33.56
N LEU A 261 -12.50 40.34 32.29
CA LEU A 261 -11.31 40.65 31.50
C LEU A 261 -11.14 42.17 31.30
N LEU A 262 -12.22 42.88 30.97
CA LEU A 262 -12.24 44.34 30.84
C LEU A 262 -11.88 45.04 32.15
N GLY A 263 -12.36 44.55 33.29
CA GLY A 263 -12.03 45.10 34.61
C GLY A 263 -10.54 44.94 34.98
N ALA A 264 -9.94 43.81 34.61
CA ALA A 264 -8.53 43.52 34.91
C ALA A 264 -7.56 44.19 33.92
N ALA A 265 -7.81 44.04 32.62
CA ALA A 265 -6.91 44.46 31.55
C ALA A 265 -7.22 45.87 31.00
N GLY A 266 -8.42 46.41 31.26
CA GLY A 266 -8.85 47.72 30.75
C GLY A 266 -7.99 48.89 31.23
N LYS A 267 -7.32 48.75 32.38
CA LYS A 267 -6.37 49.75 32.88
C LYS A 267 -5.11 49.90 32.01
N LEU A 268 -4.76 48.88 31.23
CA LEU A 268 -3.63 48.90 30.29
C LEU A 268 -4.05 49.38 28.88
N GLY A 269 -5.29 49.86 28.71
CA GLY A 269 -5.81 50.32 27.43
C GLY A 269 -5.98 49.20 26.39
N THR A 270 -6.12 49.58 25.12
CA THR A 270 -6.46 48.66 24.01
C THR A 270 -5.46 47.50 23.86
N TYR A 271 -4.16 47.75 24.05
CA TYR A 271 -3.12 46.72 23.96
C TYR A 271 -3.22 45.69 25.10
N GLY A 272 -3.60 46.14 26.30
CA GLY A 272 -3.83 45.24 27.43
C GLY A 272 -5.02 44.31 27.21
N ILE A 273 -6.10 44.83 26.64
CA ILE A 273 -7.28 44.03 26.28
C ILE A 273 -6.93 43.01 25.19
N MET A 274 -6.22 43.42 24.14
CA MET A 274 -5.79 42.49 23.07
C MET A 274 -4.88 41.39 23.60
N GLY A 275 -3.91 41.72 24.46
CA GLY A 275 -3.04 40.72 25.10
C GLY A 275 -3.78 39.80 26.07
N GLY A 276 -4.74 40.34 26.84
CA GLY A 276 -5.59 39.56 27.72
C GLY A 276 -6.49 38.58 26.97
N LEU A 277 -7.03 39.00 25.82
CA LEU A 277 -7.83 38.12 24.96
C LEU A 277 -6.96 37.00 24.38
N PHE A 278 -5.78 37.33 23.86
CA PHE A 278 -4.83 36.35 23.30
C PHE A 278 -4.36 35.29 24.32
N LEU A 279 -4.27 35.63 25.60
CA LEU A 279 -3.92 34.65 26.65
C LEU A 279 -5.09 33.74 27.03
N LEU A 280 -6.32 34.14 26.74
CA LEU A 280 -7.53 33.45 27.17
C LEU A 280 -8.10 32.51 26.08
N THR A 281 -7.97 32.89 24.80
CA THR A 281 -8.29 32.05 23.62
C THR A 281 -7.10 31.23 23.16
#